data_AF-A0A126Z950-F1
#
_entry.id   AF-A0A126Z950-F1
#
_cell.length_a   1.000
_cell.length_b   1.000
_cell.length_c   1.000
_cell.angle_alpha   90.00
_cell.angle_beta   90.00
_cell.angle_gamma   90.00
#
_symmetry.space_group_name_H-M   'P 1'
#
loop_
_entity.id
_entity.type
_entity.pdbx_description
1 polymer ?
#
loop_
_entity_poly.entity_id
_entity_poly.type
_entity_poly.pdbx_seq_one_letter_code
_entity_poly.pdbx_strand_id
1 'polypeptide(L)' 'MGLFKNEAIRNGSPFRTGALKGLADVEEVTFDWVSWYNNDRLHSFLGDVPPDEFEANYYAGKTGPSADEAANITAA' A
#
# COMPACT_ATOMS: atom_id res chain seq x y z
N MET A 1 11.02 -9.59 14.94
CA MET A 1 10.12 -10.17 13.92
C MET A 1 9.45 -9.02 13.17
N GLY A 2 9.44 -9.04 11.84
CA GLY A 2 8.91 -7.93 11.02
C GLY A 2 7.38 -7.87 10.98
N LEU A 3 6.85 -6.74 10.49
CA LEU A 3 5.43 -6.39 10.50
C LEU A 3 4.53 -7.49 9.90
N PHE A 4 4.82 -7.90 8.65
CA PHE A 4 4.12 -8.98 7.97
C PHE A 4 4.08 -10.29 8.79
N LYS A 5 5.20 -10.67 9.41
CA LYS A 5 5.25 -11.90 10.21
C LYS A 5 4.38 -11.82 11.46
N ASN A 6 4.23 -10.64 12.04
CA ASN A 6 3.45 -10.44 13.26
C ASN A 6 1.94 -10.31 12.99
N GLU A 7 1.58 -9.67 11.88
CA GLU A 7 0.18 -9.38 11.55
C GLU A 7 -0.45 -10.46 10.68
N ALA A 8 0.25 -10.91 9.63
CA ALA A 8 -0.28 -11.88 8.67
C ALA A 8 0.00 -13.32 9.12
N ILE A 9 1.25 -13.63 9.48
CA ILE A 9 1.71 -15.02 9.67
C ILE A 9 1.58 -15.51 11.10
N ARG A 10 1.55 -14.65 12.12
CA ARG A 10 1.47 -15.07 13.53
C ARG A 10 0.21 -15.92 13.77
N ASN A 11 0.30 -16.89 14.68
CA ASN A 11 -0.87 -17.66 15.09
C ASN A 11 -1.96 -16.73 15.69
N GLY A 12 -3.21 -16.93 15.29
CA GLY A 12 -4.34 -16.05 15.64
C GLY A 12 -4.39 -14.74 14.86
N SER A 13 -3.61 -14.61 13.79
CA SER A 13 -3.78 -13.54 12.80
C SER A 13 -5.21 -13.55 12.23
N PRO A 14 -5.84 -12.37 12.04
CA PRO A 14 -7.16 -12.29 11.43
C PRO A 14 -7.17 -12.72 9.95
N PHE A 15 -6.00 -12.71 9.30
CA PHE A 15 -5.84 -13.16 7.92
C PHE A 15 -5.75 -14.69 7.82
N ARG A 16 -5.53 -15.40 8.95
CA ARG A 16 -5.40 -16.85 8.95
C ARG A 16 -6.74 -17.50 9.27
N THR A 17 -7.18 -18.39 8.38
CA THR A 17 -8.31 -19.30 8.62
C THR A 17 -7.90 -20.55 9.41
N GLY A 18 -6.58 -20.81 9.57
CA GLY A 18 -6.07 -21.94 10.33
C GLY A 18 -4.55 -22.09 10.32
N ALA A 19 -4.09 -23.34 10.52
CA ALA A 19 -2.67 -23.69 10.37
C ALA A 19 -2.25 -23.55 8.90
N LEU A 20 -1.16 -22.84 8.63
CA LEU A 20 -0.53 -22.79 7.30
C LEU A 20 0.22 -24.10 7.08
N LYS A 21 -0.23 -24.92 6.14
CA LYS A 21 0.29 -26.26 5.87
C LYS A 21 1.08 -26.32 4.57
N GLY A 22 0.81 -25.41 3.64
CA GLY A 22 1.49 -25.36 2.34
C GLY A 22 1.61 -23.95 1.77
N LEU A 23 2.14 -23.89 0.55
CA LEU A 23 2.37 -22.64 -0.18
C LEU A 23 1.06 -21.87 -0.42
N ALA A 24 0.01 -22.56 -0.88
CA ALA A 24 -1.28 -21.94 -1.19
C ALA A 24 -1.87 -21.19 0.01
N ASP A 25 -1.78 -21.75 1.22
CA ASP A 25 -2.27 -21.08 2.44
C ASP A 25 -1.50 -19.78 2.72
N VAL A 26 -0.19 -19.76 2.44
CA VAL A 26 0.66 -18.58 2.64
C VAL A 26 0.36 -17.53 1.58
N GLU A 27 0.13 -17.94 0.34
CA GLU A 27 -0.22 -17.06 -0.76
C GLU A 27 -1.53 -16.33 -0.47
N GLU A 28 -2.59 -17.05 -0.09
CA GLU A 28 -3.90 -16.47 0.28
C GLU A 28 -3.75 -15.42 1.39
N VAL A 29 -3.09 -15.78 2.50
CA VAL A 29 -2.83 -14.85 3.61
C VAL A 29 -2.04 -13.62 3.16
N THR A 30 -1.08 -13.81 2.24
CA THR A 30 -0.27 -12.70 1.74
C THR A 30 -1.10 -11.78 0.87
N PHE A 31 -1.94 -12.31 -0.02
CA PHE A 31 -2.83 -11.50 -0.86
C PHE A 31 -3.80 -10.67 -0.01
N ASP A 32 -4.45 -11.29 0.96
CA ASP A 32 -5.39 -10.58 1.84
C ASP A 32 -4.69 -9.50 2.66
N TRP A 33 -3.52 -9.82 3.23
CA TRP A 33 -2.75 -8.85 4.00
C TRP A 33 -2.25 -7.68 3.16
N VAL A 34 -1.75 -7.94 1.94
CA VAL A 34 -1.26 -6.88 1.02
C VAL A 34 -2.41 -5.99 0.57
N SER A 35 -3.56 -6.59 0.23
CA SER A 35 -4.76 -5.84 -0.16
C SER A 35 -5.17 -4.87 0.94
N TRP A 36 -5.33 -5.37 2.17
CA TRP A 36 -5.66 -4.56 3.33
C TRP A 36 -4.58 -3.51 3.64
N TYR A 37 -3.30 -3.90 3.58
CA TYR A 37 -2.20 -3.00 3.87
C TYR A 37 -2.18 -1.79 2.93
N ASN A 38 -2.41 -1.99 1.64
CA ASN A 38 -2.33 -0.92 0.65
C ASN A 38 -3.60 -0.06 0.62
N ASN A 39 -4.78 -0.66 0.81
CA ASN A 39 -6.05 0.00 0.53
C ASN A 39 -6.80 0.47 1.79
N ASP A 40 -6.63 -0.20 2.93
CA ASP A 40 -7.46 0.04 4.12
C ASP A 40 -6.64 0.43 5.36
N ARG A 41 -5.35 0.11 5.40
CA ARG A 41 -4.52 0.35 6.57
C ARG A 41 -4.16 1.83 6.68
N LEU A 42 -4.68 2.48 7.72
CA LEU A 42 -4.31 3.85 8.06
C LEU A 42 -2.90 3.91 8.65
N HIS A 43 -2.08 4.82 8.11
CA HIS A 43 -0.73 5.09 8.59
C HIS A 43 -0.60 6.52 9.10
N SER A 44 -0.39 6.69 10.40
CA SER A 44 -0.24 8.02 11.03
C SER A 44 0.93 8.83 10.48
N PHE A 45 2.01 8.17 10.06
CA PHE A 45 3.13 8.83 9.38
C PHE A 45 2.73 9.41 8.01
N LEU A 46 1.75 8.81 7.34
CA LEU A 46 1.22 9.28 6.05
C LEU A 46 0.06 10.28 6.22
N GLY A 47 -0.31 10.62 7.46
CA GLY A 47 -1.47 11.47 7.75
C GLY A 47 -2.78 10.69 7.88
N ASP A 48 -2.72 9.47 8.38
CA ASP A 48 -3.87 8.59 8.60
C ASP A 48 -4.63 8.23 7.31
N VAL A 49 -3.89 8.07 6.21
CA VAL A 49 -4.39 7.56 4.93
C VAL A 49 -3.73 6.22 4.56
N PRO A 50 -4.35 5.41 3.69
CA PRO A 50 -3.71 4.22 3.13
C PRO A 50 -2.50 4.55 2.26
N PRO A 51 -1.52 3.63 2.16
CA PRO A 51 -0.35 3.80 1.29
C PRO A 51 -0.70 4.09 -0.17
N ASP A 52 -1.70 3.41 -0.73
CA ASP A 52 -2.10 3.59 -2.13
C ASP A 52 -2.61 5.02 -2.39
N GLU A 53 -3.44 5.55 -1.49
CA GLU A 53 -3.93 6.92 -1.56
C GLU A 53 -2.79 7.94 -1.43
N PHE A 54 -1.85 7.71 -0.51
CA PHE A 54 -0.69 8.56 -0.34
C PHE A 54 0.18 8.62 -1.61
N GLU A 55 0.44 7.47 -2.23
CA GLU A 55 1.19 7.38 -3.47
C GLU A 55 0.44 8.05 -4.64
N ALA A 56 -0.86 7.80 -4.78
CA ALA A 56 -1.68 8.44 -5.81
C ALA A 56 -1.62 9.96 -5.74
N ASN A 57 -1.75 10.53 -4.53
CA ASN A 57 -1.64 11.98 -4.29
C ASN A 57 -0.24 12.51 -4.64
N TYR A 58 0.80 11.78 -4.27
CA TYR A 58 2.18 12.13 -4.58
C TYR A 58 2.45 12.17 -6.09
N TYR A 59 1.97 11.18 -6.84
CA TYR A 59 2.15 11.14 -8.30
C TYR A 59 1.31 12.20 -9.01
N ALA A 60 0.08 12.47 -8.56
CA ALA A 60 -0.75 13.55 -9.11
C ALA A 60 -0.07 14.93 -8.99
N GLY A 61 0.62 15.19 -7.87
CA GLY A 61 1.41 16.41 -7.66
C GLY A 61 2.67 16.50 -8.52
N LYS A 62 3.21 15.36 -8.98
CA LYS A 62 4.40 15.29 -9.83
C LYS A 62 4.12 15.30 -11.33
N THR A 63 2.96 14.81 -11.75
CA THR A 63 2.55 14.76 -13.15
C THR A 63 1.78 16.00 -13.60
N GLY A 64 1.55 16.96 -12.69
CA GLY A 64 1.23 18.34 -13.08
C GLY A 64 2.34 18.90 -13.97
N PRO A 65 2.02 19.84 -14.89
CA PRO A 65 3.00 20.35 -15.84
C PRO A 65 4.23 20.84 -15.08
N SER A 66 5.40 20.37 -15.49
CA SER A 66 6.65 20.99 -15.06
C SER A 66 6.52 22.50 -15.32
N ALA A 67 7.02 23.33 -14.41
CA ALA A 67 7.06 24.77 -14.63
C ALA A 67 7.74 25.13 -15.97
N ASP A 68 8.63 24.26 -16.46
CA ASP A 68 9.29 24.39 -17.76
C ASP A 68 8.35 24.11 -18.95
N GLU A 69 7.36 23.24 -18.77
CA GLU A 69 6.40 22.87 -19.82
C GLU A 69 5.26 23.91 -19.93
N ALA A 70 4.81 24.44 -18.79
CA ALA A 70 3.87 25.56 -18.75
C ALA A 70 4.46 26.88 -19.31
N ALA A 71 5.77 27.10 -19.11
CA ALA A 71 6.48 28.26 -19.65
C ALA A 71 6.65 28.19 -21.18
N ASN A 72 6.82 27.00 -21.76
CA ASN A 72 7.00 26.82 -23.21
C ASN A 72 5.69 26.99 -24.01
N ILE A 73 4.52 26.80 -23.39
CA ILE A 73 3.21 26.98 -24.03
C ILE A 73 2.80 28.47 -24.09
N THR A 74 3.29 29.30 -23.16
CA THR A 74 2.94 30.73 -23.10
C THR A 74 3.84 31.60 -24.01
N ALA A 75 4.92 31.02 -24.54
CA ALA A 75 5.91 31.72 -25.37
C ALA A 75 5.75 31.48 -26.89
N ALA A 76 4.68 30.81 -27.33
CA ALA A 76 4.40 30.49 -28.74
C ALA A 76 3.22 31.29 -29.31
#